data_AF-A0A1B8V7W9-F1
#
_entry.id   AF-A0A1B8V7W9-F1
#
_cell.length_a   1.000
_cell.length_b   1.000
_cell.length_c   1.000
_cell.angle_alpha   90.00
_cell.angle_beta   90.00
_cell.angle_gamma   90.00
#
_symmetry.space_group_name_H-M   'P 1'
#
loop_
_entity.id
_entity.type
_entity.pdbx_description
1 polymer ?
#
loop_
_entity_poly.entity_id
_entity_poly.type
_entity_poly.pdbx_seq_one_letter_code
_entity_poly.pdbx_strand_id
1 'polypeptide(L)' 'MSAISRECVVKFDGAGFFTNTVKGKRASCTWSDEVAAQRLADRLFGEGQGVIAKLPGQPGDKANYIESRWFLSGGRDV' A
#
# COMPACT_ATOMS: atom_id res chain seq x y z
N MET A 1 -23.08 2.53 1.46
CA MET A 1 -22.05 1.49 1.28
C MET A 1 -20.96 1.78 2.29
N SER A 2 -20.65 0.85 3.20
CA SER A 2 -19.55 1.05 4.15
C SER A 2 -18.23 1.00 3.39
N ALA A 3 -17.41 2.04 3.53
CA ALA A 3 -16.08 2.06 2.93
C ALA A 3 -15.24 0.92 3.52
N ILE A 4 -14.62 0.13 2.65
CA ILE A 4 -13.72 -0.94 3.08
C ILE A 4 -12.34 -0.34 3.20
N SER A 5 -11.75 -0.45 4.38
CA SER A 5 -10.41 0.03 4.65
C SER A 5 -9.44 -1.12 4.90
N ARG A 6 -8.22 -0.96 4.42
CA ARG A 6 -7.10 -1.88 4.60
C ARG A 6 -5.84 -1.07 4.91
N GLU A 7 -4.87 -1.69 5.53
CA GLU A 7 -3.52 -1.14 5.67
C GLU A 7 -2.53 -1.95 4.85
N CYS A 8 -1.56 -1.28 4.27
CA CYS A 8 -0.41 -1.92 3.67
C CYS A 8 0.90 -1.27 4.12
N VAL A 9 1.97 -2.05 4.07
CA VAL A 9 3.34 -1.59 4.30
C VAL A 9 4.08 -1.72 2.98
N VAL A 10 4.72 -0.65 2.57
CA VAL A 10 5.60 -0.60 1.41
C VAL A 10 7.04 -0.63 1.90
N LYS A 11 7.85 -1.47 1.29
CA LYS A 11 9.26 -1.66 1.62
C LYS A 11 10.11 -1.36 0.39
N PHE A 12 11.31 -0.84 0.59
CA PHE A 12 12.33 -0.71 -0.45
C PHE A 12 13.42 -1.76 -0.24
N ASP A 13 13.75 -2.56 -1.27
CA ASP A 13 14.81 -3.58 -1.23
C ASP A 13 16.13 -3.13 -1.87
N GLY A 14 16.23 -1.88 -2.33
CA GLY A 14 17.38 -1.37 -3.08
C GLY A 14 17.18 -1.38 -4.60
N ALA A 15 16.26 -2.22 -5.12
CA ALA A 15 15.92 -2.28 -6.54
C ALA A 15 14.53 -1.68 -6.83
N GLY A 16 13.62 -1.70 -5.86
CA GLY A 16 12.31 -1.10 -5.98
C GLY A 16 11.47 -1.15 -4.70
N PHE A 17 10.28 -0.60 -4.82
CA PHE A 17 9.25 -0.56 -3.80
C PHE A 17 8.28 -1.73 -3.97
N PHE A 18 7.97 -2.42 -2.89
CA PHE A 18 7.01 -3.51 -2.89
C PHE A 18 6.12 -3.46 -1.65
N THR A 19 4.84 -3.74 -1.85
CA THR A 19 3.88 -3.83 -0.75
C THR A 19 3.97 -5.20 -0.08
N ASN A 20 3.53 -5.29 1.17
CA ASN A 20 3.12 -6.56 1.75
C ASN A 20 1.90 -7.15 1.00
N THR A 21 1.63 -8.43 1.25
CA THR A 21 0.44 -9.08 0.72
C THR A 21 -0.78 -8.69 1.56
N VAL A 22 -1.79 -8.10 0.91
CA VAL A 22 -3.08 -7.75 1.50
C VAL A 22 -4.16 -8.47 0.70
N LYS A 23 -4.99 -9.29 1.36
CA LYS A 23 -6.08 -10.07 0.71
C LYS A 23 -5.58 -10.89 -0.51
N GLY A 24 -4.38 -11.48 -0.42
CA GLY A 24 -3.77 -12.25 -1.51
C GLY A 24 -3.21 -11.42 -2.67
N LYS A 25 -3.31 -10.08 -2.61
CA LYS A 25 -2.79 -9.15 -3.62
C LYS A 25 -1.56 -8.44 -3.07
N ARG A 26 -0.60 -8.17 -3.95
CA ARG A 26 0.63 -7.41 -3.69
C ARG A 26 0.89 -6.52 -4.90
N ALA A 27 1.57 -5.39 -4.72
CA ALA A 27 2.07 -4.58 -5.81
C ALA A 27 3.56 -4.27 -5.65
N SER A 28 4.21 -3.94 -6.75
CA SER A 28 5.58 -3.41 -6.75
C SER A 28 5.74 -2.36 -7.85
N CYS A 29 6.72 -1.46 -7.65
CA CYS A 29 7.15 -0.49 -8.64
C CYS A 29 8.57 -0.01 -8.32
N THR A 30 9.22 0.65 -9.27
CA THR A 30 10.56 1.23 -9.08
C THR A 30 10.53 2.73 -8.82
N TRP A 31 9.35 3.37 -8.86
CA TRP A 31 9.21 4.82 -8.83
C TRP A 31 9.13 5.41 -7.40
N SER A 32 8.17 4.99 -6.60
CA SER A 32 7.97 5.49 -5.24
C SER A 32 7.13 4.53 -4.40
N ASP A 33 7.18 4.73 -3.08
CA ASP A 33 6.35 3.98 -2.15
C ASP A 33 4.84 4.25 -2.36
N GLU A 34 4.49 5.51 -2.61
CA GLU A 34 3.12 5.94 -2.92
C GLU A 34 2.54 5.22 -4.15
N VAL A 35 3.30 5.11 -5.23
CA VAL A 35 2.84 4.44 -6.46
C VAL A 35 2.65 2.94 -6.20
N ALA A 36 3.49 2.32 -5.37
CA ALA A 36 3.30 0.92 -4.99
C ALA A 36 2.02 0.74 -4.16
N ALA A 37 1.73 1.65 -3.22
CA ALA A 37 0.50 1.66 -2.44
C ALA A 37 -0.74 1.88 -3.32
N GLN A 38 -0.70 2.84 -4.24
CA GLN A 38 -1.80 3.11 -5.18
C GLN A 38 -2.12 1.89 -6.04
N ARG A 39 -1.10 1.25 -6.61
CA ARG A 39 -1.27 0.01 -7.40
C ARG A 39 -1.89 -1.12 -6.58
N LEU A 40 -1.58 -1.21 -5.29
CA LEU A 40 -2.23 -2.18 -4.42
C LEU A 40 -3.69 -1.81 -4.17
N ALA A 41 -4.00 -0.53 -3.95
CA ALA A 41 -5.37 -0.05 -3.83
C ALA A 41 -6.19 -0.36 -5.09
N ASP A 42 -5.64 -0.11 -6.28
CA ASP A 42 -6.28 -0.44 -7.56
C ASP A 42 -6.52 -1.94 -7.70
N ARG A 43 -5.58 -2.78 -7.25
CA ARG A 43 -5.75 -4.24 -7.24
C ARG A 43 -6.83 -4.68 -6.27
N LEU A 44 -6.95 -4.03 -5.11
CA LEU A 44 -7.91 -4.41 -4.06
C LEU A 44 -9.33 -3.92 -4.35
N PHE A 45 -9.46 -2.70 -4.87
CA PHE A 45 -10.74 -2.02 -4.99
C PHE A 45 -11.22 -1.79 -6.43
N GLY A 46 -10.35 -2.05 -7.41
CA GLY A 46 -10.55 -1.70 -8.81
C GLY A 46 -9.79 -0.42 -9.18
N GLU A 47 -9.37 -0.33 -10.44
CA GLU A 47 -8.58 0.77 -10.97
C GLU A 47 -9.29 2.12 -10.77
N GLY A 48 -8.62 3.06 -10.08
CA GLY A 48 -9.15 4.40 -9.80
C GLY A 48 -10.28 4.44 -8.76
N GLN A 49 -10.63 3.30 -8.14
CA GLN A 49 -11.64 3.21 -7.09
C GLN A 49 -11.03 3.22 -5.67
N GLY A 50 -9.72 3.05 -5.58
CA GLY A 50 -8.97 3.05 -4.33
C GLY A 50 -8.38 4.42 -4.00
N VAL A 51 -8.56 4.86 -2.76
CA VAL A 51 -7.91 6.04 -2.18
C VAL A 51 -6.83 5.59 -1.22
N ILE A 52 -5.68 6.26 -1.25
CA ILE A 52 -4.58 6.01 -0.34
C ILE A 52 -4.30 7.22 0.56
N ALA A 53 -3.86 6.96 1.79
CA ALA A 53 -3.37 7.98 2.71
C ALA A 53 -2.12 7.47 3.42
N LYS A 54 -1.07 8.29 3.49
CA LYS A 54 0.17 7.94 4.18
C LYS A 54 -0.06 7.97 5.69
N LEU A 55 0.28 6.89 6.36
CA LEU A 55 0.22 6.78 7.81
C LEU A 55 1.57 7.16 8.43
N PRO A 56 1.57 7.71 9.67
CA PRO A 56 2.81 7.98 10.38
C PRO A 56 3.60 6.68 10.62
N GLY A 57 4.93 6.80 10.60
CA GLY A 57 5.82 5.68 10.95
C GLY A 57 5.55 5.22 12.38
N GLN A 58 5.53 3.91 12.59
CA GLN A 58 5.26 3.29 13.89
C GLN A 58 6.57 2.82 14.56
N PRO A 59 6.61 2.74 15.90
CA PRO A 59 7.74 2.16 16.61
C PRO A 59 7.95 0.70 16.17
N GLY A 60 9.11 0.40 15.58
CA GLY A 60 9.42 -0.92 15.03
C GLY A 60 9.55 -0.96 13.51
N ASP A 61 9.17 0.12 12.81
CA ASP A 61 9.54 0.31 11.40
C ASP A 61 11.08 0.37 11.33
N LYS A 62 11.67 -0.51 10.52
CA LYS A 62 13.12 -0.70 10.50
C LYS A 62 13.78 0.53 9.90
N ALA A 63 14.50 1.33 10.68
CA ALA A 63 15.22 2.51 10.22
C ALA A 63 16.17 2.28 9.02
N ASN A 64 16.66 1.05 8.84
CA ASN A 64 17.54 0.66 7.73
C ASN A 64 16.80 0.24 6.45
N TYR A 65 15.46 0.16 6.49
CA TYR A 65 14.61 -0.11 5.34
C TYR A 65 13.65 1.08 5.19
N ILE A 66 13.42 1.54 3.96
CA ILE A 66 12.35 2.50 3.72
C ILE A 66 11.04 1.70 3.85
N GLU A 67 10.50 1.66 5.08
CA GLU A 67 9.19 1.09 5.39
C GLU A 67 8.21 2.25 5.57
N SER A 68 7.25 2.37 4.65
CA SER A 68 6.16 3.33 4.78
C SER A 68 4.83 2.62 4.85
N ARG A 69 3.96 3.10 5.74
CA ARG A 69 2.64 2.53 5.96
C ARG A 69 1.59 3.39 5.26
N TRP A 70 0.64 2.72 4.65
CA TRP A 70 -0.41 3.35 3.88
C TRP A 70 -1.76 2.77 4.26
N PHE A 71 -2.71 3.66 4.46
CA PHE A 71 -4.12 3.34 4.56
C PHE A 71 -4.70 3.31 3.15
N LEU A 72 -5.42 2.24 2.81
CA LEU A 72 -6.08 2.04 1.54
C LEU A 72 -7.59 1.95 1.81
N SER A 73 -8.40 2.67 1.06
CA SER A 73 -9.86 2.61 1.20
C SER A 73 -10.57 2.59 -0.15
N GLY A 74 -11.72 1.94 -0.22
CA GLY A 74 -12.51 1.85 -1.45
C GLY A 74 -13.96 1.44 -1.20
N GLY A 75 -14.80 1.63 -2.22
CA GLY A 75 -16.24 1.32 -2.17
C GLY A 75 -16.60 -0.16 -2.38
N ARG A 76 -15.65 -0.98 -2.85
CA ARG A 76 -15.85 -2.41 -3.16
C ARG A 76 -14.54 -3.16 -3.03
N ASP A 77 -14.55 -4.33 -2.41
CA ASP A 77 -13.39 -5.25 -2.35
C ASP A 77 -13.53 -6.26 -3.50
N VAL A 78 -12.64 -6.20 -4.51
CA VAL A 78 -12.63 -7.12 -5.67
C VAL A 78 -11.64 -8.26 -5.53
#